data_AF-A0A1X7J1A8-F1
#
_entry.id   AF-A0A1X7J1A8-F1
#
_cell.length_a   1.000
_cell.length_b   1.000
_cell.length_c   1.000
_cell.angle_alpha   90.00
_cell.angle_beta   90.00
_cell.angle_gamma   90.00
#
_symmetry.space_group_name_H-M   'P 1'
#
loop_
_entity.id
_entity.type
_entity.pdbx_description
1 polymer ?
#
loop_
_entity_poly.entity_id
_entity_poly.type
_entity_poly.pdbx_seq_one_letter_code
_entity_poly.pdbx_strand_id
1 'polypeptide(L)'
;MHAAYKIRLPFTYITLSTSSGVMLTLSTICGFLPQIHISLFAGVWVDRHNRKRMIMLADGAIAAATLALALLFLAGYHEIWLLYPILLIRAAGTGIQIPAVNALIPQLVPHNWLMKVNGMYSSMTSLIMFLSPAAGGAILTAFPIETVFMVDVITAIIGISLMFTIQVPTLVNKVEPQRSYLHDIKEGLHYVR
;
A
#
# COMPACT_ATOMS: atom_id res chain seq x y z
N MET A 1 2.38 -5.34 6.02
CA MET A 1 3.75 -5.25 6.58
C MET A 1 4.63 -4.24 5.82
N HIS A 2 4.38 -3.95 4.54
CA HIS A 2 5.35 -3.35 3.63
C HIS A 2 5.16 -1.87 3.27
N ALA A 3 3.94 -1.33 3.33
CA ALA A 3 3.65 -0.04 2.68
C ALA A 3 4.21 1.19 3.42
N ALA A 4 4.21 1.19 4.76
CA ALA A 4 4.49 2.40 5.55
C ALA A 4 5.95 2.90 5.44
N TYR A 5 6.93 1.99 5.45
CA TYR A 5 8.35 2.39 5.32
C TYR A 5 8.68 2.84 3.90
N LYS A 6 8.05 2.24 2.89
CA LYS A 6 8.29 2.51 1.48
C LYS A 6 7.77 3.87 1.04
N ILE A 7 6.60 4.29 1.52
CA ILE A 7 6.01 5.59 1.17
C ILE A 7 6.90 6.75 1.68
N ARG A 8 7.59 6.56 2.80
CA ARG A 8 8.32 7.63 3.46
C ARG A 8 9.66 7.95 2.81
N LEU A 9 10.34 6.98 2.20
CA LEU A 9 11.69 7.15 1.66
C LEU A 9 11.77 8.18 0.49
N PRO A 10 10.90 8.15 -0.53
CA PRO A 10 10.89 9.19 -1.57
C PRO A 10 10.51 10.56 -1.00
N PHE A 11 9.57 10.60 -0.04
CA PHE A 11 9.16 11.83 0.63
C PHE A 11 10.32 12.46 1.43
N THR A 12 11.07 11.64 2.18
CA THR A 12 12.25 12.08 2.93
C THR A 12 13.33 12.58 1.99
N TYR A 13 13.55 11.93 0.85
CA TYR A 13 14.52 12.41 -0.14
C TYR A 13 14.14 13.76 -0.74
N ILE A 14 12.87 13.97 -1.11
CA ILE A 14 12.40 15.26 -1.63
C ILE A 14 12.53 16.35 -0.57
N THR A 15 12.23 16.02 0.69
CA THR A 15 12.43 16.92 1.84
C THR A 15 13.89 17.34 1.99
N LEU A 16 14.81 16.37 1.95
CA LEU A 16 16.23 16.62 2.12
C LEU A 16 16.86 17.34 0.92
N SER A 17 16.36 17.09 -0.29
CA SER A 17 16.99 17.60 -1.52
C SER A 17 16.55 19.01 -1.89
N THR A 18 15.32 19.42 -1.56
CA THR A 18 14.72 20.58 -2.22
C THR A 18 14.43 21.77 -1.33
N SER A 19 14.32 21.60 -0.01
CA SER A 19 13.99 22.66 0.97
C SER A 19 12.81 23.58 0.57
N SER A 20 11.97 23.15 -0.37
CA SER A 20 10.94 23.95 -1.02
C SER A 20 9.56 23.49 -0.56
N GLY A 21 8.80 24.40 0.05
CA GLY A 21 7.46 24.10 0.56
C GLY A 21 6.47 23.64 -0.51
N VAL A 22 6.62 24.10 -1.75
CA VAL A 22 5.77 23.70 -2.88
C VAL A 22 5.95 22.22 -3.22
N MET A 23 7.20 21.75 -3.27
CA MET A 23 7.52 20.36 -3.63
C MET A 23 7.16 19.38 -2.52
N LEU A 24 7.30 19.80 -1.26
CA LEU A 24 6.79 19.07 -0.10
C LEU A 24 5.26 18.89 -0.15
N THR A 25 4.54 19.97 -0.48
CA THR A 25 3.08 19.95 -0.59
C THR A 25 2.64 19.03 -1.73
N LEU A 26 3.28 19.15 -2.90
CA LEU A 26 2.98 18.30 -4.05
C LEU A 26 3.25 16.82 -3.75
N SER A 27 4.37 16.52 -3.09
CA SER A 27 4.70 15.15 -2.67
C SER A 27 3.68 14.57 -1.69
N THR A 28 3.17 15.40 -0.78
CA THR A 28 2.10 15.03 0.16
C THR A 28 0.82 14.72 -0.59
N ILE A 29 0.41 15.59 -1.52
CA ILE A 29 -0.78 15.36 -2.34
C ILE A 29 -0.65 14.06 -3.14
N CYS A 30 0.48 13.85 -3.83
CA CYS A 30 0.73 12.62 -4.59
C CYS A 30 0.78 11.37 -3.69
N GLY A 31 1.26 11.49 -2.45
CA GLY A 31 1.35 10.39 -1.50
C GLY A 31 0.02 9.99 -0.85
N PHE A 32 -0.93 10.91 -0.70
CA PHE A 32 -2.17 10.67 0.04
C PHE A 32 -3.44 10.71 -0.82
N LEU A 33 -3.53 11.62 -1.79
CA LEU A 33 -4.77 11.83 -2.56
C LEU A 33 -5.19 10.57 -3.34
N PRO A 34 -4.30 9.88 -4.10
CA PRO A 34 -4.68 8.67 -4.82
C PRO A 34 -5.06 7.54 -3.85
N GLN A 35 -4.35 7.45 -2.72
CA GLN A 35 -4.64 6.45 -1.70
C GLN A 35 -6.05 6.61 -1.15
N ILE A 36 -6.43 7.83 -0.77
CA ILE A 36 -7.77 8.12 -0.24
C ILE A 36 -8.82 7.77 -1.28
N HIS A 37 -8.69 8.29 -2.50
CA HIS A 37 -9.64 8.02 -3.58
C HIS A 37 -9.81 6.53 -3.86
N ILE A 38 -8.71 5.78 -3.99
CA ILE A 38 -8.77 4.35 -4.30
C ILE A 38 -9.30 3.55 -3.12
N SER A 39 -8.92 3.90 -1.88
CA SER A 39 -9.39 3.19 -0.68
C SER A 39 -10.91 3.23 -0.51
N LEU A 40 -11.58 4.30 -0.96
CA LEU A 40 -13.03 4.44 -0.93
C LEU A 40 -13.73 3.38 -1.79
N PHE A 41 -13.15 3.04 -2.95
CA PHE A 41 -13.69 2.02 -3.85
C PHE A 41 -13.14 0.61 -3.58
N ALA A 42 -11.96 0.54 -2.95
CA ALA A 42 -11.26 -0.71 -2.72
C ALA A 42 -12.06 -1.70 -1.87
N GLY A 43 -12.91 -1.25 -0.95
CA GLY A 43 -13.78 -2.15 -0.17
C GLY A 43 -14.65 -3.05 -1.05
N VAL A 44 -15.35 -2.46 -2.03
CA VAL A 44 -16.19 -3.20 -2.99
C VAL A 44 -15.36 -4.15 -3.85
N TRP A 45 -14.17 -3.73 -4.25
CA TRP A 45 -13.28 -4.57 -5.07
C TRP A 45 -12.72 -5.75 -4.30
N VAL A 46 -12.32 -5.54 -3.06
CA VAL A 46 -11.76 -6.54 -2.13
C VAL A 46 -12.79 -7.61 -1.76
N ASP A 47 -14.07 -7.24 -1.71
CA ASP A 47 -15.15 -8.20 -1.46
C ASP A 47 -15.46 -9.08 -2.67
N ARG A 48 -15.25 -8.57 -3.88
CA ARG A 48 -15.57 -9.26 -5.15
C ARG A 48 -14.40 -10.05 -5.75
N HIS A 49 -13.16 -9.71 -5.41
CA HIS A 49 -11.96 -10.31 -5.99
C HIS A 49 -11.15 -11.11 -4.97
N ASN A 50 -10.22 -11.93 -5.47
CA ASN A 50 -9.30 -12.64 -4.61
C ASN A 50 -8.31 -11.65 -3.95
N ARG A 51 -8.49 -11.44 -2.64
CA ARG A 51 -7.70 -10.56 -1.77
C ARG A 51 -6.20 -10.80 -1.90
N LYS A 52 -5.78 -12.07 -1.94
CA LYS A 52 -4.39 -12.47 -2.15
C LYS A 52 -3.84 -11.93 -3.47
N ARG A 53 -4.60 -12.08 -4.56
CA ARG A 53 -4.18 -11.59 -5.90
C ARG A 53 -4.10 -10.07 -5.92
N MET A 54 -5.05 -9.36 -5.31
CA MET A 54 -5.02 -7.89 -5.26
C MET A 54 -3.79 -7.37 -4.54
N ILE A 55 -3.43 -7.97 -3.39
CA ILE A 55 -2.21 -7.62 -2.65
C ILE A 55 -0.96 -7.85 -3.51
N MET A 56 -0.83 -9.03 -4.12
CA MET A 56 0.34 -9.35 -4.96
C MET A 56 0.45 -8.46 -6.19
N LEU A 57 -0.66 -8.09 -6.83
CA LEU A 57 -0.67 -7.19 -7.98
C LEU A 57 -0.28 -5.76 -7.57
N ALA A 58 -0.76 -5.27 -6.43
CA ALA A 58 -0.39 -3.96 -5.91
C ALA A 58 1.11 -3.91 -5.56
N ASP A 59 1.61 -4.89 -4.80
CA ASP A 59 3.03 -4.98 -4.45
C ASP A 59 3.90 -5.15 -5.71
N GLY A 60 3.46 -5.95 -6.67
CA GLY A 60 4.16 -6.17 -7.94
C GLY A 60 4.24 -4.91 -8.80
N ALA A 61 3.15 -4.15 -8.92
CA ALA A 61 3.11 -2.90 -9.66
C ALA A 61 4.03 -1.85 -9.03
N ILE A 62 4.03 -1.74 -7.70
CA ILE A 62 4.92 -0.85 -6.95
C ILE A 62 6.39 -1.26 -7.15
N ALA A 63 6.69 -2.55 -7.05
CA ALA A 63 8.04 -3.08 -7.23
C ALA A 63 8.55 -2.83 -8.65
N ALA A 64 7.73 -3.10 -9.68
CA ALA A 64 8.08 -2.85 -11.07
C ALA A 64 8.35 -1.36 -11.35
N ALA A 65 7.49 -0.47 -10.85
CA ALA A 65 7.68 0.98 -10.99
C ALA A 65 8.95 1.46 -10.26
N THR A 66 9.21 0.92 -9.07
CA THR A 66 10.41 1.25 -8.28
C THR A 66 11.68 0.72 -8.95
N LEU A 67 11.63 -0.46 -9.55
CA LEU A 67 12.74 -1.02 -10.32
C LEU A 67 13.04 -0.19 -11.57
N ALA A 68 12.01 0.21 -12.31
CA ALA A 68 12.18 1.09 -13.47
C ALA A 68 12.83 2.43 -13.08
N LEU A 69 12.38 3.03 -11.97
CA LEU A 69 12.98 4.25 -11.43
C LEU A 69 14.45 4.05 -11.03
N ALA A 70 14.76 2.94 -10.38
CA ALA A 70 16.12 2.64 -9.98
C ALA A 70 17.05 2.46 -11.20
N LEU A 71 16.57 1.81 -12.26
CA LEU A 71 17.32 1.67 -13.51
C LEU A 71 17.55 3.03 -14.19
N LEU A 72 16.58 3.94 -14.15
CA LEU A 72 16.74 5.31 -14.67
C LEU A 72 17.80 6.10 -13.90
N PHE A 73 17.80 6.01 -12.57
CA PHE A 73 18.81 6.66 -11.73
C PHE A 73 20.21 6.07 -11.97
N LEU A 74 20.32 4.73 -12.09
CA LEU A 74 21.58 4.07 -12.44
C LEU A 74 22.08 4.45 -13.84
N ALA A 75 21.18 4.79 -14.77
CA ALA A 75 21.52 5.29 -16.10
C ALA A 75 21.92 6.78 -16.12
N GLY A 76 21.93 7.46 -14.95
CA GLY A 76 22.33 8.87 -14.83
C GLY A 76 21.19 9.88 -14.88
N TYR A 77 19.92 9.43 -14.92
CA TYR A 77 18.75 10.32 -14.89
C TYR A 77 18.29 10.54 -13.45
N HIS A 78 18.87 11.53 -12.78
CA HIS A 78 18.61 11.84 -11.36
C HIS A 78 17.51 12.90 -11.12
N GLU A 79 16.54 12.98 -12.03
CA GLU A 79 15.50 14.01 -11.99
C GLU A 79 14.46 13.74 -10.90
N ILE A 80 14.24 14.73 -10.02
CA ILE A 80 13.32 14.59 -8.88
C ILE A 80 11.86 14.38 -9.33
N TRP A 81 11.53 14.82 -10.55
CA TRP A 81 10.22 14.66 -11.16
C TRP A 81 9.87 13.18 -11.38
N LEU A 82 10.87 12.32 -11.54
CA LEU A 82 10.69 10.88 -11.69
C LEU A 82 10.15 10.23 -10.40
N LEU A 83 10.24 10.90 -9.26
CA LEU A 83 9.73 10.37 -7.98
C LEU A 83 8.21 10.49 -7.85
N TYR A 84 7.57 11.48 -8.49
CA TYR A 84 6.12 11.69 -8.37
C TYR A 84 5.27 10.56 -8.96
N PRO A 85 5.57 10.01 -10.16
CA PRO A 85 4.86 8.83 -10.67
C PRO A 85 4.93 7.65 -9.70
N ILE A 86 6.08 7.42 -9.07
CA ILE A 86 6.26 6.32 -8.11
C ILE A 86 5.44 6.58 -6.84
N LEU A 87 5.41 7.82 -6.34
CA LEU A 87 4.55 8.21 -5.22
C LEU A 87 3.07 7.94 -5.53
N LEU A 88 2.61 8.30 -6.73
CA LEU A 88 1.22 8.07 -7.16
C LEU A 88 0.89 6.58 -7.25
N ILE A 89 1.72 5.78 -7.92
CA ILE A 89 1.54 4.32 -8.06
C ILE A 89 1.54 3.67 -6.68
N ARG A 90 2.43 4.08 -5.79
CA ARG A 90 2.51 3.57 -4.42
C ARG A 90 1.30 3.95 -3.58
N ALA A 91 0.85 5.19 -3.65
CA ALA A 91 -0.37 5.65 -2.99
C ALA A 91 -1.58 4.83 -3.46
N ALA A 92 -1.71 4.63 -4.77
CA ALA A 92 -2.76 3.83 -5.37
C ALA A 92 -2.74 2.37 -4.90
N GLY A 93 -1.58 1.70 -5.00
CA GLY A 93 -1.43 0.32 -4.54
C GLY A 93 -1.71 0.16 -3.04
N THR A 94 -1.27 1.13 -2.23
CA THR A 94 -1.55 1.15 -0.78
C THR A 94 -3.05 1.29 -0.48
N GLY A 95 -3.76 2.10 -1.28
CA GLY A 95 -5.21 2.26 -1.19
C GLY A 95 -5.98 0.95 -1.38
N ILE A 96 -5.43 0.01 -2.15
CA ILE A 96 -5.98 -1.34 -2.35
C ILE A 96 -5.47 -2.30 -1.28
N GLN A 97 -4.17 -2.25 -0.98
CA GLN A 97 -3.49 -3.22 -0.13
C GLN A 97 -3.99 -3.18 1.31
N ILE A 98 -4.21 -2.00 1.90
CA ILE A 98 -4.69 -1.85 3.28
C ILE A 98 -6.03 -2.58 3.49
N PRO A 99 -7.10 -2.27 2.75
CA PRO A 99 -8.38 -2.97 2.92
C PRO A 99 -8.28 -4.45 2.56
N ALA A 100 -7.49 -4.82 1.55
CA ALA A 100 -7.29 -6.22 1.18
C ALA A 100 -6.62 -7.04 2.29
N VAL A 101 -5.59 -6.50 2.95
CA VAL A 101 -4.90 -7.13 4.09
C VAL A 101 -5.84 -7.24 5.29
N ASN A 102 -6.56 -6.16 5.62
CA ASN A 102 -7.51 -6.17 6.74
C ASN A 102 -8.63 -7.20 6.54
N ALA A 103 -9.10 -7.39 5.31
CA ALA A 103 -10.09 -8.41 4.99
C ALA A 103 -9.51 -9.83 4.93
N LEU A 104 -8.20 -9.97 4.72
CA LEU A 104 -7.52 -11.26 4.61
C LEU A 104 -7.11 -11.85 5.97
N ILE A 105 -6.68 -11.02 6.93
CA ILE A 105 -6.31 -11.46 8.29
C ILE A 105 -7.38 -12.36 8.93
N PRO A 106 -8.69 -12.01 8.95
CA PRO A 106 -9.71 -12.85 9.55
C PRO A 106 -9.98 -14.16 8.81
N GLN A 107 -9.49 -14.32 7.56
CA GLN A 107 -9.60 -15.56 6.80
C GLN A 107 -8.45 -16.54 7.10
N LEU A 108 -7.33 -16.01 7.58
CA LEU A 108 -6.12 -16.78 7.88
C LEU A 108 -6.03 -17.17 9.36
N VAL A 109 -6.68 -16.41 10.23
CA VAL A 109 -6.54 -16.52 11.67
C VAL A 109 -7.87 -16.93 12.30
N PRO A 110 -7.90 -17.99 13.12
CA PRO A 110 -9.08 -18.36 13.89
C PRO A 110 -9.59 -17.22 14.77
N HIS A 111 -10.90 -17.12 14.95
CA HIS A 111 -11.54 -15.98 15.61
C HIS A 111 -10.99 -15.65 17.02
N ASN A 112 -10.65 -16.69 17.80
CA ASN A 112 -10.06 -16.59 19.13
C ASN A 112 -8.65 -15.97 19.15
N TRP A 113 -7.93 -15.98 18.03
CA TRP A 113 -6.58 -15.40 17.92
C TRP A 113 -6.58 -14.00 17.26
N LEU A 114 -7.71 -13.53 16.73
CA LEU A 114 -7.77 -12.27 15.98
C LEU A 114 -7.32 -11.06 16.78
N MET A 115 -7.76 -10.93 18.04
CA MET A 115 -7.36 -9.82 18.90
C MET A 115 -5.84 -9.82 19.13
N LYS A 116 -5.24 -11.00 19.36
CA LYS A 116 -3.80 -11.16 19.55
C LYS A 116 -3.03 -10.81 18.27
N VAL A 117 -3.47 -11.30 17.12
CA VAL A 117 -2.83 -11.01 15.82
C VAL A 117 -2.95 -9.53 15.45
N ASN A 118 -4.13 -8.93 15.63
CA ASN A 118 -4.32 -7.51 15.38
C ASN A 118 -3.50 -6.63 16.34
N GLY A 119 -3.38 -7.04 17.61
CA GLY A 119 -2.50 -6.38 18.58
C GLY A 119 -1.05 -6.38 18.11
N MET A 120 -0.50 -7.56 17.75
CA MET A 120 0.86 -7.67 17.21
C MET A 120 1.04 -6.86 15.92
N TYR A 121 0.09 -6.95 14.99
CA TYR A 121 0.12 -6.20 13.73
C TYR A 121 0.15 -4.69 13.95
N SER A 122 -0.66 -4.20 14.90
CA SER A 122 -0.72 -2.79 15.27
C SER A 122 0.59 -2.34 15.93
N SER A 123 1.13 -3.12 16.86
CA SER A 123 2.42 -2.84 17.49
C SER A 123 3.56 -2.76 16.48
N MET A 124 3.63 -3.71 15.54
CA MET A 124 4.63 -3.69 14.45
C MET A 124 4.47 -2.45 13.58
N THR A 125 3.23 -2.08 13.25
CA THR A 125 2.95 -0.90 12.41
C THR A 125 3.38 0.39 13.10
N SER A 126 3.10 0.53 14.40
CA SER A 126 3.54 1.68 15.20
C SER A 126 5.06 1.79 15.29
N LEU A 127 5.75 0.66 15.52
CA LEU A 127 7.21 0.62 15.53
C LEU A 127 7.79 1.06 14.18
N ILE A 128 7.24 0.57 13.07
CA ILE A 128 7.69 0.96 11.73
C ILE A 128 7.40 2.43 11.45
N MET A 129 6.23 2.94 11.85
CA MET A 129 5.88 4.35 11.69
C MET A 129 6.88 5.27 12.40
N PHE A 130 7.35 4.86 13.57
CA PHE A 130 8.33 5.61 14.34
C PHE A 130 9.77 5.46 13.80
N LEU A 131 10.19 4.24 13.48
CA LEU A 131 11.57 3.96 13.06
C LEU A 131 11.84 4.33 11.60
N SER A 132 10.84 4.31 10.73
CA SER A 132 11.04 4.51 9.28
C SER A 132 11.59 5.89 8.89
N PRO A 133 11.20 7.04 9.47
CA PRO A 133 11.78 8.33 9.10
C PRO A 133 13.25 8.44 9.54
N ALA A 134 13.56 7.94 10.74
CA ALA A 134 14.93 7.95 11.28
C ALA A 134 15.86 7.03 10.46
N ALA A 135 15.41 5.80 10.20
CA ALA A 135 16.15 4.87 9.35
C ALA A 135 16.28 5.40 7.91
N GLY A 136 15.22 5.97 7.36
CA GLY A 136 15.24 6.53 6.00
C GLY A 136 16.18 7.71 5.86
N GLY A 137 16.21 8.63 6.83
CA GLY A 137 17.18 9.72 6.87
C GLY A 137 18.61 9.20 6.95
N ALA A 138 18.90 8.30 7.89
CA ALA A 138 20.23 7.74 8.08
C ALA A 138 20.75 6.97 6.84
N ILE A 139 19.89 6.17 6.20
CA ILE A 139 20.26 5.44 4.99
C ILE A 139 20.52 6.40 3.84
N LEU A 140 19.67 7.41 3.64
CA LEU A 140 19.85 8.40 2.56
C LEU A 140 21.09 9.29 2.76
N THR A 141 21.58 9.44 4.01
CA THR A 141 22.85 10.14 4.26
C THR A 141 24.08 9.26 4.05
N ALA A 142 23.95 7.94 4.22
CA ALA A 142 25.08 7.00 4.15
C ALA A 142 25.20 6.29 2.79
N PHE A 143 24.10 6.15 2.08
CA PHE A 143 23.99 5.41 0.82
C PHE A 143 23.23 6.24 -0.22
N PRO A 144 23.55 6.05 -1.50
CA PRO A 144 22.84 6.73 -2.56
C PRO A 144 21.43 6.11 -2.73
N ILE A 145 20.47 6.91 -3.21
CA ILE A 145 19.04 6.59 -3.21
C ILE A 145 18.70 5.31 -4.01
N GLU A 146 19.53 4.95 -4.99
CA GLU A 146 19.36 3.73 -5.79
C GLU A 146 19.43 2.48 -4.91
N THR A 147 20.28 2.50 -3.87
CA THR A 147 20.37 1.41 -2.89
C THR A 147 19.04 1.23 -2.16
N VAL A 148 18.39 2.33 -1.83
CA VAL A 148 17.08 2.34 -1.16
C VAL A 148 16.01 1.74 -2.07
N PHE A 149 16.03 2.10 -3.36
CA PHE A 149 15.11 1.52 -4.34
C PHE A 149 15.34 0.02 -4.56
N MET A 150 16.60 -0.44 -4.58
CA MET A 150 16.91 -1.86 -4.69
C MET A 150 16.41 -2.65 -3.47
N VAL A 151 16.63 -2.13 -2.26
CA VAL A 151 16.10 -2.74 -1.03
C VAL A 151 14.56 -2.81 -1.08
N ASP A 152 13.90 -1.76 -1.58
CA ASP A 152 12.45 -1.76 -1.80
C ASP A 152 12.01 -2.91 -2.73
N VAL A 153 12.68 -3.08 -3.86
CA VAL A 153 12.36 -4.13 -4.84
C VAL A 153 12.59 -5.53 -4.25
N ILE A 154 13.75 -5.77 -3.63
CA ILE A 154 14.10 -7.08 -3.04
C ILE A 154 13.06 -7.48 -1.99
N THR A 155 12.73 -6.56 -1.11
CA THR A 155 11.76 -6.83 -0.04
C THR A 155 10.35 -7.05 -0.60
N ALA A 156 9.95 -6.37 -1.69
CA ALA A 156 8.68 -6.67 -2.38
C ALA A 156 8.67 -8.10 -2.94
N ILE A 157 9.76 -8.52 -3.58
CA ILE A 157 9.90 -9.88 -4.12
C ILE A 157 9.77 -10.92 -3.01
N ILE A 158 10.41 -10.69 -1.87
CA ILE A 158 10.29 -11.55 -0.68
C ILE A 158 8.83 -11.62 -0.22
N GLY A 159 8.16 -10.47 -0.09
CA GLY A 159 6.75 -10.38 0.31
C GLY A 159 5.81 -11.13 -0.63
N ILE A 160 5.97 -10.93 -1.94
CA ILE A 160 5.20 -11.62 -2.98
C ILE A 160 5.47 -13.14 -2.93
N SER A 161 6.72 -13.55 -2.77
CA SER A 161 7.11 -14.97 -2.70
C SER A 161 6.52 -15.68 -1.48
N LEU A 162 6.59 -15.05 -0.30
CA LEU A 162 5.91 -15.52 0.92
C LEU A 162 4.40 -15.61 0.71
N MET A 163 3.83 -14.64 -0.01
CA MET A 163 2.41 -14.67 -0.28
C MET A 163 2.02 -15.84 -1.17
N PHE A 164 2.85 -16.22 -2.15
CA PHE A 164 2.62 -17.42 -2.96
C PHE A 164 2.53 -18.69 -2.11
N THR A 165 3.36 -18.84 -1.07
CA THR A 165 3.36 -20.04 -0.20
C THR A 165 2.13 -20.12 0.72
N ILE A 166 1.50 -18.99 1.05
CA ILE A 166 0.32 -18.97 1.92
C ILE A 166 -0.91 -19.48 1.15
N GLN A 167 -1.50 -20.58 1.60
CA GLN A 167 -2.77 -21.07 1.09
C GLN A 167 -3.91 -20.25 1.70
N VAL A 168 -4.50 -19.37 0.89
CA VAL A 168 -5.67 -18.59 1.27
C VAL A 168 -6.91 -19.29 0.71
N PRO A 169 -7.89 -19.68 1.54
CA PRO A 169 -9.19 -20.14 1.06
C PRO A 169 -9.79 -19.06 0.17
N THR A 170 -9.96 -19.34 -1.12
CA THR A 170 -10.50 -18.34 -2.03
C THR A 170 -12.01 -18.27 -1.82
N LEU A 171 -12.45 -17.44 -0.87
CA LEU A 171 -13.84 -17.05 -0.74
C LEU A 171 -14.17 -16.11 -1.90
N VAL A 172 -14.36 -16.67 -3.10
CA VAL A 172 -15.14 -16.01 -4.14
C VAL A 172 -16.56 -16.05 -3.61
N ASN A 173 -17.06 -14.93 -3.10
CA ASN A 173 -18.49 -14.81 -2.87
C ASN A 173 -19.15 -15.15 -4.21
N LYS A 174 -19.85 -16.30 -4.28
CA LYS A 174 -20.83 -16.54 -5.33
C LYS A 174 -21.73 -15.32 -5.28
N VAL A 175 -21.72 -14.54 -6.35
CA VAL A 175 -22.69 -13.47 -6.55
C VAL A 175 -24.04 -14.19 -6.60
N GLU A 176 -24.71 -14.32 -5.45
CA GLU A 176 -26.17 -14.32 -5.50
C GLU A 176 -26.55 -13.02 -6.22
N PRO A 177 -27.45 -13.07 -7.20
CA PRO A 177 -27.80 -11.91 -8.00
C PRO A 177 -28.29 -10.83 -7.03
N GLN A 178 -27.45 -9.81 -6.82
CA GLN A 178 -27.77 -8.73 -5.88
C GLN A 178 -29.06 -8.06 -6.37
N ARG A 179 -30.09 -8.13 -5.53
CA ARG A 179 -31.17 -7.17 -5.55
C ARG A 179 -30.54 -5.77 -5.55
N SER A 180 -31.06 -4.92 -6.44
CA SER A 180 -30.53 -3.59 -6.73
C SER A 180 -30.34 -2.78 -5.44
N TYR A 181 -29.16 -2.19 -5.24
CA TYR A 181 -28.84 -1.29 -4.11
C TYR A 181 -29.87 -0.16 -3.91
N LEU A 182 -30.56 0.23 -4.99
CA LEU A 182 -31.65 1.22 -4.96
C LEU A 182 -32.92 0.69 -4.28
N HIS A 183 -33.09 -0.62 -4.22
CA HIS A 183 -34.22 -1.28 -3.55
C HIS A 183 -34.03 -1.28 -2.03
N ASP A 184 -32.83 -1.58 -1.53
CA ASP A 184 -32.54 -1.60 -0.09
C ASP A 184 -32.62 -0.19 0.53
N ILE A 185 -32.20 0.85 -0.22
CA ILE A 185 -32.37 2.26 0.20
C ILE A 185 -33.87 2.61 0.28
N LYS A 186 -34.69 2.07 -0.63
CA LYS A 186 -36.14 2.31 -0.68
C LYS A 186 -36.89 1.55 0.42
N GLU A 187 -36.46 0.34 0.75
CA GLU A 187 -36.97 -0.44 1.89
C GLU A 187 -36.58 0.18 3.23
N GLY A 188 -35.34 0.68 3.38
CA GLY A 188 -34.89 1.36 4.59
C GLY A 188 -35.70 2.62 4.92
N LEU A 189 -36.15 3.36 3.90
CA LEU A 189 -37.05 4.51 4.05
C LEU A 189 -38.49 4.12 4.41
N HIS A 190 -38.91 2.89 4.09
CA HIS A 190 -40.24 2.38 4.43
C HIS A 190 -40.31 1.78 5.85
N TYR A 191 -39.15 1.48 6.47
CA TYR A 191 -39.07 0.95 7.82
C TYR A 191 -39.15 2.02 8.93
N VAL A 192 -39.07 3.31 8.56
CA VAL A 192 -39.10 4.46 9.48
C VAL A 192 -40.48 5.15 9.47
N ARG A 193 -41.54 4.42 9.10
CA ARG A 193 -42.93 4.88 9.25
C ARG A 193 -43.68 4.04 10.27
#